data_AF-A0A7V9NTU7-F1
#
_entry.id   AF-A0A7V9NTU7-F1
#
_cell.length_a   1.000
_cell.length_b   1.000
_cell.length_c   1.000
_cell.angle_alpha   90.00
_cell.angle_beta   90.00
_cell.angle_gamma   90.00
#
_symmetry.space_group_name_H-M   'P 1'
#
loop_
_entity.id
_entity.type
_entity.pdbx_description
1 polymer ?
#
loop_
_entity_poly.entity_id
_entity_poly.type
_entity_poly.pdbx_seq_one_letter_code
_entity_poly.pdbx_strand_id
1 'polypeptide(L)'
;GEGTLAWMNERNRLLGEAASLLRAAPEDVVAAVTRTLERTKQLEQEVRTLQAAGARAEAPALASGAVDGIVIARRDGLVPDQLRDLAVAVRDQSGIRAVVLGGSPEAGKAALVAVVNKAGRDAGLHAGALLNDASKEVQGGGSKNPDMAMAGGKNTDGIDEALNIARVAAGIA
;
A
#
# COMPACT_ATOMS: atom_id res chain seq x y z
N GLY A 1 23.94 43.96 24.57
CA GLY A 1 23.00 44.95 24.00
C GLY A 1 22.52 44.48 22.64
N GLU A 2 23.33 44.64 21.60
CA GLU A 2 22.93 44.37 20.21
C GLU A 2 22.65 42.90 19.88
N GLY A 3 23.46 41.96 20.39
CA GLY A 3 23.23 40.52 20.14
C GLY A 3 21.90 39.98 20.68
N THR A 4 21.42 40.53 21.80
CA THR A 4 20.13 40.15 22.40
C THR A 4 18.95 40.68 21.56
N LEU A 5 19.05 41.91 21.05
CA LEU A 5 18.01 42.51 20.21
C LEU A 5 17.92 41.82 18.84
N ALA A 6 19.06 41.54 18.21
CA ALA A 6 19.10 40.80 16.94
C ALA A 6 18.47 39.40 17.09
N TRP A 7 18.75 38.71 18.19
CA TRP A 7 18.17 37.40 18.48
C TRP A 7 16.65 37.46 18.73
N MET A 8 16.14 38.48 19.44
CA MET A 8 14.70 38.66 19.65
C MET A 8 13.96 39.00 18.35
N ASN A 9 14.56 39.85 17.50
CA ASN A 9 13.99 40.19 16.19
C ASN A 9 13.90 38.96 15.29
N GLU A 10 14.94 38.13 15.25
CA GLU A 10 14.94 36.90 14.47
C GLU A 10 13.88 35.92 14.96
N ARG A 11 13.71 35.78 16.29
CA ARG A 11 12.66 34.92 16.84
C ARG A 11 11.25 35.42 16.52
N ASN A 12 11.03 36.73 16.59
CA ASN A 12 9.75 37.35 16.20
C ASN A 12 9.48 37.20 14.70
N ARG A 13 10.51 37.29 13.85
CA ARG A 13 10.40 37.04 12.41
C ARG A 13 9.94 35.61 12.14
N LEU A 14 10.60 34.61 12.73
CA LEU A 14 10.23 33.20 12.58
C LEU A 14 8.82 32.90 13.09
N LEU A 15 8.43 33.50 14.23
CA LEU A 15 7.07 33.35 14.76
C LEU A 15 6.02 33.99 13.83
N GLY A 16 6.31 35.17 13.28
CA GLY A 16 5.46 35.84 12.31
C GLY A 16 5.29 35.04 11.02
N GLU A 17 6.35 34.39 10.54
CA GLU A 17 6.30 33.51 9.37
C GLU A 17 5.43 32.28 9.63
N ALA A 18 5.60 31.62 10.78
CA ALA A 18 4.75 30.49 11.18
C ALA A 18 3.27 30.91 11.29
N ALA A 19 3.01 32.07 11.90
CA ALA A 19 1.67 32.65 12.00
C ALA A 19 1.04 32.90 10.62
N SER A 20 1.81 33.45 9.68
CA SER A 20 1.37 33.68 8.30
C SER A 20 1.04 32.38 7.56
N LEU A 21 1.88 31.34 7.68
CA LEU A 21 1.61 30.03 7.08
C LEU A 21 0.32 29.39 7.60
N LEU A 22 0.08 29.54 8.91
CA LEU A 22 -1.10 29.01 9.59
C LEU A 22 -2.32 29.94 9.49
N ARG A 23 -2.17 31.11 8.86
CA ARG A 23 -3.19 32.17 8.80
C ARG A 23 -3.77 32.50 10.18
N ALA A 24 -2.88 32.64 11.17
CA ALA A 24 -3.20 32.91 12.57
C ALA A 24 -2.41 34.12 13.09
N ALA A 25 -2.79 34.66 14.26
CA ALA A 25 -1.98 35.64 14.97
C ALA A 25 -0.77 34.97 15.65
N PRO A 26 0.38 35.65 15.83
CA PRO A 26 1.57 35.10 16.50
C PRO A 26 1.29 34.45 17.86
N GLU A 27 0.37 35.02 18.65
CA GLU A 27 -0.07 34.52 19.94
C GLU A 27 -0.88 33.21 19.85
N ASP A 28 -1.54 32.97 18.71
CA ASP A 28 -2.40 31.81 18.47
C ASP A 28 -1.69 30.67 17.73
N VAL A 29 -0.43 30.86 17.35
CA VAL A 29 0.34 29.91 16.52
C VAL A 29 0.29 28.50 17.09
N VAL A 30 0.49 28.34 18.40
CA VAL A 30 0.47 27.01 19.04
C VAL A 30 -0.91 26.36 18.89
N ALA A 31 -1.99 27.10 19.14
CA ALA A 31 -3.34 26.57 18.99
C ALA A 31 -3.66 26.23 17.53
N ALA A 32 -3.20 27.04 16.58
CA ALA A 32 -3.36 26.80 15.15
C ALA A 32 -2.59 25.55 14.66
N VAL A 33 -1.36 25.34 15.16
CA VAL A 33 -0.58 24.12 14.92
C VAL A 33 -1.34 22.90 15.45
N THR A 34 -1.79 22.92 16.70
CA THR A 34 -2.51 21.80 17.31
C THR A 34 -3.78 21.44 16.51
N ARG A 35 -4.58 22.43 16.13
CA ARG A 35 -5.77 22.20 15.27
C ARG A 35 -5.41 21.60 13.92
N THR A 36 -4.32 22.06 13.31
CA THR A 36 -3.86 21.55 12.00
C THR A 36 -3.40 20.10 12.11
N LEU A 37 -2.63 19.76 13.15
CA LEU A 37 -2.18 18.38 13.40
C LEU A 37 -3.36 17.43 13.65
N GLU A 38 -4.32 17.84 14.47
CA GLU A 38 -5.53 17.04 14.71
C GLU A 38 -6.36 16.86 13.42
N ARG A 39 -6.50 17.92 12.61
CA ARG A 39 -7.18 17.82 11.31
C ARG A 39 -6.44 16.89 10.36
N THR A 40 -5.12 16.96 10.28
CA THR A 40 -4.31 16.06 9.46
C THR A 40 -4.53 14.61 9.88
N LYS A 41 -4.48 14.31 11.17
CA LYS A 41 -4.74 12.96 11.70
C LYS A 41 -6.14 12.45 11.37
N GLN A 42 -7.16 13.32 11.45
CA GLN A 42 -8.53 12.99 11.08
C GLN A 42 -8.66 12.67 9.58
N LEU A 43 -8.08 13.53 8.72
CA LEU A 43 -8.10 13.32 7.27
C LEU A 43 -7.33 12.06 6.86
N GLU A 44 -6.18 11.78 7.47
CA GLU A 44 -5.45 10.53 7.24
C GLU A 44 -6.28 9.30 7.60
N GLN A 45 -7.04 9.37 8.70
CA GLN A 45 -7.93 8.27 9.09
C GLN A 45 -9.11 8.12 8.11
N GLU A 46 -9.70 9.23 7.65
CA GLU A 46 -10.76 9.21 6.66
C GLU A 46 -10.28 8.62 5.32
N VAL A 47 -9.09 9.02 4.86
CA VAL A 47 -8.44 8.46 3.67
C VAL A 47 -8.26 6.95 3.80
N ARG A 48 -7.77 6.45 4.94
CA ARG A 48 -7.64 5.00 5.19
C ARG A 48 -8.99 4.28 5.15
N THR A 49 -10.03 4.87 5.76
CA THR A 49 -11.38 4.31 5.74
C THR A 49 -11.93 4.21 4.31
N LEU A 50 -11.76 5.27 3.51
CA LEU A 50 -12.21 5.30 2.12
C LEU A 50 -11.46 4.29 1.24
N GLN A 51 -10.13 4.17 1.42
CA GLN A 51 -9.32 3.18 0.72
C GLN A 51 -9.77 1.75 1.05
N ALA A 52 -10.00 1.44 2.33
CA ALA A 52 -10.51 0.14 2.75
C ALA A 52 -11.91 -0.15 2.19
N ALA A 53 -12.78 0.85 2.11
CA ALA A 53 -14.10 0.72 1.48
C ALA A 53 -13.98 0.43 -0.02
N GLY A 54 -13.09 1.13 -0.73
CA GLY A 54 -12.80 0.89 -2.14
C GLY A 54 -12.30 -0.53 -2.40
N ALA A 55 -11.36 -1.01 -1.59
CA ALA A 55 -10.85 -2.39 -1.68
C ALA A 55 -11.97 -3.43 -1.51
N ARG A 56 -12.87 -3.23 -0.55
CA ARG A 56 -14.03 -4.11 -0.32
C ARG A 56 -15.05 -4.08 -1.44
N ALA A 57 -15.22 -2.93 -2.09
CA ALA A 57 -16.14 -2.79 -3.23
C ALA A 57 -15.60 -3.48 -4.49
N GLU A 58 -14.28 -3.46 -4.71
CA GLU A 58 -13.62 -4.10 -5.86
C GLU A 58 -13.47 -5.62 -5.67
N ALA A 59 -13.32 -6.09 -4.43
CA ALA A 59 -13.00 -7.48 -4.11
C ALA A 59 -13.94 -8.54 -4.73
N PRO A 60 -15.28 -8.40 -4.72
CA PRO A 60 -16.17 -9.41 -5.31
C PRO A 60 -15.96 -9.59 -6.82
N ALA A 61 -15.67 -8.51 -7.55
CA ALA A 61 -15.43 -8.55 -8.98
C ALA A 61 -14.16 -9.36 -9.30
N LEU A 62 -13.07 -9.13 -8.56
CA LEU A 62 -11.84 -9.90 -8.71
C LEU A 62 -12.02 -11.37 -8.28
N ALA A 63 -12.74 -11.62 -7.18
CA ALA A 63 -13.02 -12.98 -6.72
C ALA A 63 -13.83 -13.80 -7.72
N SER A 64 -14.67 -13.17 -8.54
CA SER A 64 -15.44 -13.86 -9.60
C SER A 64 -14.55 -14.47 -10.69
N GLY A 65 -13.32 -13.99 -10.85
CA GLY A 65 -12.32 -14.53 -11.78
C GLY A 65 -11.45 -15.65 -11.21
N ALA A 66 -11.81 -16.20 -10.05
CA ALA A 66 -11.02 -17.25 -9.40
C ALA A 66 -11.04 -18.57 -10.19
N VAL A 67 -9.88 -19.22 -10.26
CA VAL A 67 -9.71 -20.60 -10.76
C VAL A 67 -9.30 -21.47 -9.59
N ASP A 68 -10.08 -22.50 -9.28
CA ASP A 68 -9.88 -23.36 -8.11
C ASP A 68 -9.68 -22.58 -6.79
N GLY A 69 -10.44 -21.50 -6.61
CA GLY A 69 -10.34 -20.63 -5.44
C GLY A 69 -9.07 -19.77 -5.38
N ILE A 70 -8.33 -19.64 -6.50
CA ILE A 70 -7.12 -18.82 -6.62
C ILE A 70 -7.40 -17.65 -7.54
N VAL A 71 -7.11 -16.44 -7.08
CA VAL A 71 -7.20 -15.21 -7.89
C VAL A 71 -5.81 -14.74 -8.23
N ILE A 72 -5.51 -14.56 -9.51
CA ILE A 72 -4.28 -13.92 -9.96
C ILE A 72 -4.66 -12.84 -10.97
N ALA A 73 -4.32 -11.58 -10.66
CA ALA A 73 -4.77 -10.44 -11.46
C ALA A 73 -3.80 -9.26 -11.40
N ARG A 74 -3.82 -8.45 -12.46
CA ARG A 74 -3.12 -7.17 -12.50
C ARG A 74 -4.03 -6.05 -12.01
N ARG A 75 -3.50 -5.16 -11.18
CA ARG A 75 -4.17 -3.96 -10.69
C ARG A 75 -3.20 -2.81 -10.50
N ASP A 76 -3.10 -1.95 -11.52
CA ASP A 76 -2.26 -0.75 -11.50
C ASP A 76 -2.91 0.40 -10.71
N GLY A 77 -2.09 1.39 -10.33
CA GLY A 77 -2.51 2.62 -9.65
C GLY A 77 -2.70 2.49 -8.13
N LEU A 78 -2.31 1.36 -7.54
CA LEU A 78 -2.34 1.15 -6.09
C LEU A 78 -0.92 1.12 -5.53
N VAL A 79 -0.70 1.84 -4.41
CA VAL A 79 0.55 1.69 -3.66
C VAL A 79 0.59 0.32 -2.96
N PRO A 80 1.78 -0.20 -2.57
CA PRO A 80 1.91 -1.57 -2.05
C PRO A 80 0.94 -1.92 -0.92
N ASP A 81 0.71 -1.02 0.04
CA ASP A 81 -0.21 -1.26 1.15
C ASP A 81 -1.68 -1.35 0.70
N GLN A 82 -2.09 -0.54 -0.28
CA GLN A 82 -3.44 -0.61 -0.87
C GLN A 82 -3.62 -1.88 -1.68
N LEU A 83 -2.61 -2.29 -2.45
CA LEU A 83 -2.62 -3.54 -3.21
C LEU A 83 -2.74 -4.74 -2.27
N ARG A 84 -2.06 -4.69 -1.13
CA ARG A 84 -2.16 -5.68 -0.06
C ARG A 84 -3.54 -5.72 0.58
N ASP A 85 -4.10 -4.56 0.90
CA ASP A 85 -5.43 -4.47 1.49
C ASP A 85 -6.51 -5.01 0.53
N LEU A 86 -6.37 -4.75 -0.78
CA LEU A 86 -7.21 -5.35 -1.81
C LEU A 86 -7.03 -6.87 -1.88
N ALA A 87 -5.80 -7.38 -1.89
CA ALA A 87 -5.54 -8.82 -1.91
C ALA A 87 -6.15 -9.54 -0.69
N VAL A 88 -6.09 -8.91 0.49
CA VAL A 88 -6.75 -9.38 1.70
C VAL A 88 -8.27 -9.38 1.54
N ALA A 89 -8.86 -8.28 1.04
CA ALA A 89 -10.30 -8.18 0.84
C ALA A 89 -10.84 -9.21 -0.18
N VAL A 90 -10.07 -9.53 -1.22
CA VAL A 90 -10.38 -10.58 -2.21
C VAL A 90 -10.28 -11.96 -1.57
N ARG A 91 -9.23 -12.23 -0.79
CA ARG A 91 -9.04 -13.51 -0.09
C ARG A 91 -10.17 -13.80 0.90
N ASP A 92 -10.71 -12.76 1.51
CA ASP A 92 -11.80 -12.87 2.48
C ASP A 92 -13.16 -13.12 1.82
N GLN A 93 -13.26 -13.09 0.48
CA GLN A 93 -14.44 -13.55 -0.24
C GLN A 93 -14.60 -15.07 -0.11
N SER A 94 -15.86 -15.52 -0.12
CA SER A 94 -16.19 -16.95 -0.02
C SER A 94 -15.56 -17.75 -1.16
N GLY A 95 -14.98 -18.91 -0.82
CA GLY A 95 -14.36 -19.83 -1.78
C GLY A 95 -12.94 -19.44 -2.23
N ILE A 96 -12.41 -18.30 -1.79
CA ILE A 96 -11.04 -17.90 -2.12
C ILE A 96 -10.06 -18.44 -1.10
N ARG A 97 -8.99 -19.09 -1.57
CA ARG A 97 -7.91 -19.67 -0.75
C ARG A 97 -6.56 -19.02 -0.97
N ALA A 98 -6.32 -18.42 -2.13
CA ALA A 98 -5.10 -17.67 -2.42
C ALA A 98 -5.38 -16.51 -3.39
N VAL A 99 -4.64 -15.42 -3.22
CA VAL A 99 -4.69 -14.25 -4.09
C VAL A 99 -3.28 -13.79 -4.39
N VAL A 100 -2.98 -13.53 -5.66
CA VAL A 100 -1.75 -12.86 -6.11
C VAL A 100 -2.13 -11.66 -6.96
N LEU A 101 -1.78 -10.46 -6.50
CA LEU A 101 -2.00 -9.22 -7.26
C LEU A 101 -0.66 -8.61 -7.63
N GLY A 102 -0.60 -8.03 -8.83
CA GLY A 102 0.56 -7.29 -9.31
C GLY A 102 0.14 -5.98 -9.95
N GLY A 103 0.95 -4.93 -9.82
CA GLY A 103 0.60 -3.65 -10.42
C GLY A 103 1.68 -2.61 -10.27
N SER A 104 1.53 -1.52 -11.02
CA SER A 104 2.40 -0.36 -10.96
C SER A 104 1.74 0.77 -10.16
N PRO A 105 2.28 1.16 -8.99
CA PRO A 105 1.81 2.33 -8.25
C PRO A 105 2.02 3.64 -9.03
N GLU A 106 3.17 3.72 -9.70
CA GLU A 106 3.63 4.84 -10.53
C GLU A 106 4.69 4.34 -11.51
N ALA A 107 4.97 5.12 -12.56
CA ALA A 107 5.92 4.76 -13.61
C ALA A 107 7.29 4.36 -13.05
N GLY A 108 7.81 3.21 -13.52
CA GLY A 108 9.10 2.68 -13.07
C GLY A 108 9.10 2.01 -11.70
N LYS A 109 7.92 1.80 -11.09
CA LYS A 109 7.75 0.98 -9.88
C LYS A 109 6.72 -0.11 -10.10
N ALA A 110 7.06 -1.32 -9.68
CA ALA A 110 6.19 -2.48 -9.66
C ALA A 110 6.01 -2.98 -8.22
N ALA A 111 4.83 -3.50 -7.92
CA ALA A 111 4.48 -4.11 -6.66
C ALA A 111 3.76 -5.43 -6.92
N LEU A 112 4.10 -6.46 -6.15
CA LEU A 112 3.45 -7.76 -6.13
C LEU A 112 3.05 -8.09 -4.70
N VAL A 113 1.86 -8.65 -4.51
CA VAL A 113 1.38 -9.12 -3.22
C VAL A 113 0.74 -10.50 -3.40
N ALA A 114 1.08 -11.42 -2.51
CA ALA A 114 0.42 -12.71 -2.39
C ALA A 114 -0.13 -12.88 -0.98
N VAL A 115 -1.36 -13.38 -0.87
CA VAL A 115 -2.00 -13.68 0.41
C VAL A 115 -2.68 -15.03 0.31
N VAL A 116 -2.40 -15.92 1.26
CA VAL A 116 -2.93 -17.28 1.31
C VAL A 116 -3.62 -17.49 2.65
N ASN A 117 -4.82 -18.07 2.65
CA ASN A 117 -5.53 -18.39 3.89
C ASN A 117 -5.10 -19.78 4.42
N LYS A 118 -5.71 -20.21 5.53
CA LYS A 118 -5.42 -21.53 6.11
C LYS A 118 -5.69 -22.68 5.13
N ALA A 119 -6.84 -22.68 4.46
CA ALA A 119 -7.19 -23.74 3.50
C ALA A 119 -6.21 -23.81 2.31
N GLY A 120 -5.72 -22.67 1.83
CA GLY A 120 -4.68 -22.62 0.80
C GLY A 120 -3.36 -23.21 1.29
N ARG A 121 -2.94 -22.86 2.52
CA ARG A 121 -1.71 -23.43 3.13
C ARG A 121 -1.82 -24.93 3.38
N ASP A 122 -2.98 -25.39 3.85
CA ASP A 122 -3.25 -26.83 4.06
C ASP A 122 -3.22 -27.59 2.71
N ALA A 123 -3.49 -26.89 1.59
CA ALA A 123 -3.34 -27.40 0.22
C ALA A 123 -1.94 -27.19 -0.39
N GLY A 124 -0.95 -26.77 0.40
CA GLY A 124 0.45 -26.61 -0.03
C GLY A 124 0.79 -25.27 -0.69
N LEU A 125 -0.14 -24.31 -0.74
CA LEU A 125 0.13 -22.97 -1.26
C LEU A 125 0.85 -22.12 -0.21
N HIS A 126 1.93 -21.45 -0.61
CA HIS A 126 2.69 -20.55 0.26
C HIS A 126 2.92 -19.21 -0.44
N ALA A 127 2.50 -18.10 0.19
CA ALA A 127 2.57 -16.77 -0.41
C ALA A 127 4.00 -16.40 -0.85
N GLY A 128 4.99 -16.64 0.01
CA GLY A 128 6.40 -16.40 -0.33
C GLY A 128 6.91 -17.26 -1.49
N ALA A 129 6.43 -18.50 -1.63
CA ALA A 129 6.82 -19.37 -2.72
C ALA A 129 6.20 -18.92 -4.06
N LEU A 130 4.93 -18.50 -4.04
CA LEU A 130 4.23 -17.94 -5.20
C LEU A 130 4.91 -16.69 -5.77
N LEU A 131 5.54 -15.88 -4.91
CA LEU A 131 6.24 -14.66 -5.35
C LEU A 131 7.74 -14.81 -5.57
N ASN A 132 8.37 -15.91 -5.17
CA ASN A 132 9.83 -16.00 -5.17
C ASN A 132 10.42 -15.79 -6.57
N ASP A 133 9.95 -16.55 -7.55
CA ASP A 133 10.41 -16.42 -8.94
C ASP A 133 9.74 -15.25 -9.66
N ALA A 134 8.45 -14.99 -9.39
CA ALA A 134 7.72 -13.84 -9.94
C ALA A 134 8.39 -12.50 -9.59
N SER A 135 8.97 -12.36 -8.40
CA SER A 135 9.63 -11.12 -7.97
C SER A 135 10.88 -10.77 -8.80
N LYS A 136 11.50 -11.74 -9.47
CA LYS A 136 12.69 -11.51 -10.30
C LYS A 136 12.35 -10.76 -11.59
N GLU A 137 11.19 -11.03 -12.17
CA GLU A 137 10.71 -10.37 -13.39
C GLU A 137 10.51 -8.87 -13.18
N VAL A 138 10.00 -8.48 -12.02
CA VAL A 138 9.88 -7.07 -11.64
C VAL A 138 11.20 -6.45 -11.14
N GLN A 139 12.31 -7.20 -11.17
CA GLN A 139 13.61 -6.82 -10.58
C GLN A 139 13.50 -6.45 -9.10
N GLY A 140 12.72 -7.24 -8.36
CA GLY A 140 12.43 -7.06 -6.95
C GLY A 140 12.94 -8.19 -6.06
N GLY A 141 12.54 -8.14 -4.79
CA GLY A 141 12.76 -9.21 -3.83
C GLY A 141 11.50 -9.43 -2.98
N GLY A 142 11.06 -10.69 -2.88
CA GLY A 142 9.91 -11.10 -2.08
C GLY A 142 10.27 -11.55 -0.67
N SER A 143 9.32 -11.43 0.26
CA SER A 143 9.44 -12.06 1.59
C SER A 143 9.08 -13.55 1.54
N LYS A 144 9.65 -14.37 2.44
CA LYS A 144 9.41 -15.82 2.51
C LYS A 144 8.23 -16.22 3.40
N ASN A 145 7.39 -15.27 3.81
CA ASN A 145 6.31 -15.56 4.74
C ASN A 145 5.21 -16.39 4.03
N PRO A 146 4.78 -17.53 4.61
CA PRO A 146 3.85 -18.44 3.95
C PRO A 146 2.42 -17.90 3.84
N ASP A 147 2.04 -16.94 4.67
CA ASP A 147 0.67 -16.41 4.77
C ASP A 147 0.50 -15.19 3.88
N MET A 148 1.52 -14.35 3.84
CA MET A 148 1.52 -13.11 3.10
C MET A 148 2.93 -12.74 2.67
N ALA A 149 3.12 -12.51 1.38
CA ALA A 149 4.37 -12.04 0.83
C ALA A 149 4.14 -10.80 -0.03
N MET A 150 5.14 -9.93 -0.04
CA MET A 150 5.16 -8.74 -0.88
C MET A 150 6.52 -8.63 -1.54
N ALA A 151 6.53 -8.14 -2.77
CA ALA A 151 7.74 -7.78 -3.50
C ALA A 151 7.55 -6.43 -4.18
N GLY A 152 8.58 -5.59 -4.11
CA GLY A 152 8.66 -4.33 -4.85
C GLY A 152 9.80 -4.40 -5.85
N GLY A 153 9.62 -3.78 -7.01
CA GLY A 153 10.57 -3.84 -8.12
C GLY A 153 10.61 -2.56 -8.94
N LYS A 154 11.58 -2.48 -9.85
CA LYS A 154 11.78 -1.33 -10.75
C LYS A 154 11.33 -1.59 -12.19
N ASN A 155 11.01 -2.84 -12.52
CA ASN A 155 10.58 -3.23 -13.86
C ASN A 155 9.06 -3.41 -13.91
N THR A 156 8.34 -2.43 -14.45
CA THR A 156 6.88 -2.48 -14.64
C THR A 156 6.47 -3.45 -15.74
N ASP A 157 7.34 -3.63 -16.74
CA ASP A 157 7.02 -4.46 -17.91
C ASP A 157 7.06 -5.96 -17.57
N GLY A 158 7.75 -6.31 -16.47
CA GLY A 158 7.79 -7.68 -15.93
C GLY A 158 6.56 -8.08 -15.11
N ILE A 159 5.58 -7.20 -14.87
CA ILE A 159 4.41 -7.52 -14.01
C ILE A 159 3.58 -8.65 -14.61
N ASP A 160 3.32 -8.63 -15.91
CA ASP A 160 2.47 -9.64 -16.55
C ASP A 160 3.15 -11.01 -16.53
N GLU A 161 4.46 -11.08 -16.79
CA GLU A 161 5.24 -12.31 -16.67
C GLU A 161 5.33 -12.79 -15.22
N ALA A 162 5.52 -11.88 -14.26
CA ALA A 162 5.50 -12.21 -12.84
C ALA A 162 4.17 -12.90 -12.43
N LEU A 163 3.03 -12.36 -12.91
CA LEU A 163 1.72 -12.96 -12.67
C LEU A 163 1.56 -14.31 -13.36
N ASN A 164 2.13 -14.47 -14.56
CA ASN A 164 2.15 -15.75 -15.26
C ASN A 164 2.94 -16.83 -14.48
N ILE A 165 4.15 -16.49 -14.01
CA ILE A 165 4.96 -17.36 -13.15
C ILE A 165 4.18 -17.75 -11.89
N ALA A 166 3.45 -16.80 -11.29
CA ALA A 166 2.62 -17.09 -10.13
C ALA A 166 1.47 -18.08 -10.45
N ARG A 167 0.87 -18.03 -11.66
CA ARG A 167 -0.12 -19.03 -12.10
C ARG A 167 0.47 -20.42 -12.19
N VAL A 168 1.67 -20.53 -12.78
CA VAL A 168 2.39 -21.81 -12.88
C VAL A 168 2.71 -22.35 -11.49
N ALA A 169 3.22 -21.50 -10.59
CA ALA A 169 3.52 -21.89 -9.20
C ALA A 169 2.27 -22.29 -8.39
N ALA A 170 1.11 -21.71 -8.72
CA ALA A 170 -0.18 -22.05 -8.13
C ALA A 170 -0.84 -23.29 -8.76
N GLY A 171 -0.31 -23.82 -9.86
CA GLY A 171 -0.86 -24.98 -10.57
C GLY A 171 -2.14 -24.69 -11.36
N ILE A 172 -2.36 -23.44 -11.77
CA ILE A 172 -3.57 -23.00 -12.50
C ILE A 172 -3.24 -22.36 -13.87
N ALA A 173 -2.07 -22.68 -14.43
CA ALA A 173 -1.64 -22.23 -15.75
C ALA A 173 -2.23 -23.09 -16.88
#